data_AF-A0A1V5CNR8-F1
#
_entry.id   AF-A0A1V5CNR8-F1
#
_cell.length_a   1.000
_cell.length_b   1.000
_cell.length_c   1.000
_cell.angle_alpha   90.00
_cell.angle_beta   90.00
_cell.angle_gamma   90.00
#
_symmetry.space_group_name_H-M   'P 1'
#
loop_
_entity.id
_entity.type
_entity.pdbx_description
1 polymer ?
#
loop_
_entity_poly.entity_id
_entity_poly.type
_entity_poly.pdbx_seq_one_letter_code
_entity_poly.pdbx_strand_id
1 'polypeptide(L)'
;MYSASIMTILLSHEMGHYVMSRRYGVPATLPYFIPLPMPPFGTLGAIIRMKGVILNKKALFDIGVAGPLSGFVVAIPFIVLGIKLSEIQHIAGSNIPFLQLGDPLLFKILQKMLLGDIPEGYDLVLHPFAYAGWVGLFVTALNLLPVGQLDGGHVVYAVFGNRSKWVFAASITVLAILSIVYNPGWLLLVVLLLIFGMRHPQPLDMETGLDTTRKLLALLVLVIFLLSFTPAPFPDTNIFKNTNNTGGIPI
;
A
#
# COMPACT_ATOMS: atom_id res chain seq x y z
N MET A 1 18.95 -6.67 -6.38
CA MET A 1 18.71 -5.24 -6.07
C MET A 1 17.25 -4.98 -5.70
N TYR A 2 16.29 -5.35 -6.55
CA TYR A 2 14.85 -5.28 -6.22
C TYR A 2 14.51 -5.96 -4.89
N SER A 3 14.81 -7.26 -4.75
CA SER A 3 14.43 -8.06 -3.57
C SER A 3 14.94 -7.48 -2.26
N ALA A 4 16.20 -7.02 -2.22
CA ALA A 4 16.76 -6.37 -1.04
C ALA A 4 16.03 -5.07 -0.68
N SER A 5 15.63 -4.29 -1.70
CA SER A 5 14.94 -3.01 -1.51
C SER A 5 13.52 -3.24 -0.97
N ILE A 6 12.75 -4.13 -1.61
CA ILE A 6 11.39 -4.43 -1.15
C ILE A 6 11.40 -5.12 0.21
N MET A 7 12.34 -6.03 0.49
CA MET A 7 12.49 -6.62 1.83
C MET A 7 12.81 -5.56 2.89
N THR A 8 13.62 -4.55 2.56
CA THR A 8 13.93 -3.46 3.50
C THR A 8 12.68 -2.63 3.81
N ILE A 9 11.86 -2.31 2.80
CA ILE A 9 10.61 -1.57 2.97
C ILE A 9 9.63 -2.37 3.83
N LEU A 10 9.39 -3.64 3.49
CA LEU A 10 8.46 -4.52 4.21
C LEU A 10 8.94 -4.80 5.64
N LEU A 11 10.25 -5.02 5.84
CA LEU A 11 10.81 -5.19 7.17
C LEU A 11 10.63 -3.93 8.01
N SER A 12 10.86 -2.76 7.43
CA SER A 12 10.65 -1.48 8.11
C SER A 12 9.20 -1.32 8.56
N HIS A 13 8.24 -1.66 7.68
CA HIS A 13 6.81 -1.65 7.99
C HIS A 13 6.51 -2.52 9.21
N GLU A 14 6.89 -3.80 9.16
CA GLU A 14 6.65 -4.71 10.27
C GLU A 14 7.40 -4.26 11.54
N MET A 15 8.65 -3.84 11.43
CA MET A 15 9.40 -3.32 12.58
C MET A 15 8.71 -2.12 13.23
N GLY A 16 8.01 -1.27 12.46
CA GLY A 16 7.16 -0.20 12.98
C GLY A 16 6.09 -0.75 13.93
N HIS A 17 5.34 -1.76 13.50
CA HIS A 17 4.37 -2.45 14.35
C HIS A 17 5.02 -3.10 15.57
N TYR A 18 6.15 -3.78 15.39
CA TYR A 18 6.87 -4.45 16.48
C TYR A 18 7.29 -3.48 17.58
N VAL A 19 7.97 -2.40 17.19
CA VAL A 19 8.49 -1.39 18.12
C VAL A 19 7.34 -0.74 18.89
N MET A 20 6.24 -0.39 18.21
CA MET A 20 5.10 0.22 18.89
C MET A 20 4.35 -0.78 19.77
N SER A 21 4.21 -2.04 19.35
CA SER A 21 3.64 -3.11 20.17
C SER A 21 4.44 -3.31 21.46
N ARG A 22 5.78 -3.35 21.35
CA ARG A 22 6.69 -3.42 22.50
C ARG A 22 6.53 -2.22 23.44
N ARG A 23 6.43 -1.00 22.91
CA ARG A 23 6.20 0.22 23.70
C ARG A 23 4.92 0.16 24.52
N TYR A 24 3.88 -0.45 23.98
CA TYR A 24 2.59 -0.63 24.64
C TYR A 24 2.46 -1.93 25.45
N GLY A 25 3.51 -2.74 25.54
CA GLY A 25 3.48 -4.02 26.25
C GLY A 25 2.58 -5.07 25.58
N VAL A 26 2.24 -4.90 24.30
CA VAL A 26 1.44 -5.86 23.53
C VAL A 26 2.38 -6.98 23.04
N PRO A 27 2.11 -8.26 23.36
CA PRO A 27 2.95 -9.36 22.90
C PRO A 27 2.89 -9.47 21.36
N ALA A 28 4.04 -9.35 20.71
CA ALA A 28 4.19 -9.49 19.27
C ALA A 28 5.33 -10.46 18.94
N THR A 29 5.16 -11.25 17.88
CA THR A 29 6.28 -12.04 17.34
C THR A 29 7.30 -11.14 16.65
N LEU A 30 8.51 -11.67 16.40
CA LEU A 30 9.42 -11.02 15.47
C LEU A 30 8.84 -11.06 14.05
N PRO A 31 9.21 -10.10 13.17
CA PRO A 31 8.84 -10.14 11.76
C PRO A 31 9.33 -11.45 11.12
N TYR A 32 8.44 -12.19 10.49
CA TYR A 32 8.79 -13.37 9.70
C TYR A 32 8.35 -13.15 8.25
N PHE A 33 9.26 -13.41 7.31
CA PHE A 33 8.99 -13.27 5.88
C PHE A 33 8.25 -14.51 5.36
N ILE A 34 7.15 -14.30 4.63
CA ILE A 34 6.46 -15.37 3.92
C ILE A 34 6.96 -15.35 2.47
N PRO A 35 7.83 -16.29 2.06
CA PRO A 35 8.25 -16.38 0.67
C PRO A 35 7.05 -16.78 -0.19
N LEU A 36 6.83 -16.03 -1.28
CA LEU A 36 5.88 -16.42 -2.33
C LEU A 36 6.67 -16.46 -3.64
N PRO A 37 7.06 -17.65 -4.14
CA PRO A 37 7.85 -17.80 -5.35
C PRO A 37 7.01 -17.59 -6.63
N MET A 38 6.21 -16.51 -6.67
CA MET A 38 5.44 -16.11 -7.86
C MET A 38 5.96 -14.75 -8.37
N PRO A 39 6.46 -14.68 -9.62
CA PRO A 39 6.70 -13.41 -10.30
C PRO A 39 5.38 -12.62 -10.44
N PRO A 40 5.36 -11.28 -10.32
CA PRO A 40 6.50 -10.35 -10.25
C PRO A 40 6.86 -9.85 -8.83
N PHE A 41 6.24 -10.37 -7.77
CA PHE A 41 6.36 -9.79 -6.42
C PHE A 41 7.47 -10.40 -5.56
N GLY A 42 7.86 -11.66 -5.80
CA GLY A 42 9.00 -12.33 -5.14
C GLY A 42 8.81 -12.74 -3.68
N THR A 43 8.11 -11.94 -2.87
CA THR A 43 7.68 -12.29 -1.49
C THR A 43 6.26 -11.78 -1.24
N LEU A 44 5.44 -12.54 -0.49
CA LEU A 44 4.07 -12.12 -0.14
C LEU A 44 4.06 -10.93 0.83
N GLY A 45 5.12 -10.80 1.64
CA GLY A 45 5.23 -9.81 2.71
C GLY A 45 6.16 -10.30 3.83
N ALA A 46 6.47 -9.39 4.77
CA ALA A 46 6.81 -9.76 6.13
C ALA A 46 5.54 -9.61 6.97
N ILE A 47 5.31 -10.50 7.93
CA ILE A 47 4.13 -10.41 8.81
C ILE A 47 4.58 -10.60 10.25
N ILE A 48 4.11 -9.72 11.13
CA ILE A 48 4.07 -9.94 12.57
C ILE A 48 2.72 -10.48 12.98
N ARG A 49 2.73 -11.49 13.85
CA ARG A 49 1.52 -11.95 14.52
C ARG A 49 1.43 -11.27 15.88
N MET A 50 0.52 -10.31 16.01
CA MET A 50 0.15 -9.79 17.33
C MET A 50 -0.61 -10.88 18.11
N LYS A 51 -0.18 -11.15 19.34
CA LYS A 51 -0.80 -12.13 20.24
C LYS A 51 -1.39 -11.38 21.43
N GLY A 52 -2.69 -11.15 21.42
CA GLY A 52 -3.40 -10.55 22.55
C GLY A 52 -4.52 -9.59 22.13
N VAL A 53 -5.30 -9.15 23.11
CA VAL A 53 -6.35 -8.15 22.91
C VAL A 53 -5.71 -6.76 23.08
N ILE A 54 -5.93 -5.87 22.13
CA ILE A 54 -5.42 -4.50 22.23
C ILE A 54 -6.21 -3.77 23.31
N LEU A 55 -5.51 -3.33 24.35
CA LEU A 55 -6.12 -2.92 25.62
C LEU A 55 -6.82 -1.55 25.52
N ASN A 56 -6.34 -0.63 24.66
CA ASN A 56 -6.91 0.71 24.53
C ASN A 56 -6.84 1.26 23.09
N LYS A 57 -7.69 2.25 22.79
CA LYS A 57 -7.78 2.90 21.47
C LYS A 57 -6.49 3.60 21.03
N LYS A 58 -5.71 4.14 21.97
CA LYS A 58 -4.45 4.83 21.66
C LYS A 58 -3.38 3.86 21.17
N ALA A 59 -3.25 2.71 21.80
CA ALA A 59 -2.37 1.63 21.38
C ALA A 59 -2.81 1.07 20.02
N LEU A 60 -4.12 0.87 19.82
CA LEU A 60 -4.67 0.44 18.54
C LEU A 60 -4.30 1.40 17.41
N PHE A 61 -4.47 2.71 17.66
CA PHE A 61 -4.13 3.75 16.71
C PHE A 61 -2.61 3.80 16.45
N ASP A 62 -1.81 3.90 17.49
CA ASP A 62 -0.37 4.10 17.37
C ASP A 62 0.30 2.89 16.70
N ILE A 63 -0.12 1.67 17.04
CA ILE A 63 0.39 0.45 16.40
C ILE A 63 -0.05 0.40 14.94
N GLY A 64 -1.32 0.72 14.64
CA GLY A 64 -1.84 0.74 13.27
C GLY A 64 -1.17 1.77 12.37
N VAL A 65 -0.77 2.93 12.91
CA VAL A 65 -0.06 3.97 12.14
C VAL A 65 1.43 3.67 11.97
N ALA A 66 2.07 3.02 12.96
CA ALA A 66 3.52 2.88 13.00
C ALA A 66 4.11 2.15 11.79
N GLY A 67 3.50 1.04 11.36
CA GLY A 67 4.00 0.26 10.23
C GLY A 67 3.91 1.00 8.89
N PRO A 68 2.72 1.49 8.49
CA PRO A 68 2.59 2.26 7.26
C PRO A 68 3.52 3.47 7.19
N LEU A 69 3.73 4.19 8.30
CA LEU A 69 4.66 5.32 8.33
C LEU A 69 6.12 4.88 8.13
N SER A 70 6.57 3.83 8.82
CA SER A 70 7.96 3.36 8.70
C SER A 70 8.25 2.75 7.33
N GLY A 71 7.29 2.01 6.75
CA GLY A 71 7.36 1.50 5.39
C GLY A 71 7.42 2.63 4.37
N PHE A 72 6.51 3.60 4.48
CA PHE A 72 6.45 4.76 3.58
C PHE A 72 7.74 5.58 3.58
N VAL A 73 8.25 5.94 4.77
CA VAL A 73 9.49 6.74 4.89
C VAL A 73 10.68 6.03 4.24
N VAL A 74 10.78 4.71 4.38
CA VAL A 74 11.85 3.91 3.77
C VAL A 74 11.65 3.73 2.26
N ALA A 75 10.40 3.73 1.77
CA ALA A 75 10.13 3.67 0.34
C ALA A 75 10.61 4.92 -0.41
N ILE A 76 10.54 6.12 0.19
CA ILE A 76 10.89 7.38 -0.49
C ILE A 76 12.32 7.39 -1.06
N PRO A 77 13.39 7.06 -0.30
CA PRO A 77 14.74 7.00 -0.86
C PRO A 77 14.86 6.03 -2.05
N PHE A 78 14.22 4.86 -1.99
CA PHE A 78 14.26 3.90 -3.09
C PHE A 78 13.54 4.42 -4.35
N ILE A 79 12.43 5.14 -4.19
CA ILE A 79 11.73 5.79 -5.30
C ILE A 79 12.62 6.87 -5.92
N VAL A 80 13.17 7.77 -5.10
CA VAL A 80 13.99 8.91 -5.57
C VAL A 80 15.25 8.41 -6.28
N LEU A 81 15.99 7.47 -5.68
CA LEU A 81 17.18 6.88 -6.28
C LEU A 81 16.81 6.05 -7.51
N GLY A 82 15.71 5.31 -7.44
CA GLY A 82 15.21 4.51 -8.54
C GLY A 82 14.89 5.34 -9.76
N ILE A 83 14.11 6.41 -9.61
CA ILE A 83 13.74 7.32 -10.70
C ILE A 83 15.00 7.93 -11.34
N LYS A 84 15.99 8.34 -10.53
CA LYS A 84 17.25 8.91 -11.05
C LYS A 84 18.11 7.92 -11.83
N LEU A 85 17.97 6.63 -11.54
CA LEU A 85 18.69 5.53 -12.19
C LEU A 85 17.88 4.87 -13.31
N SER A 86 16.62 5.25 -13.48
CA SER A 86 15.75 4.77 -14.55
C SER A 86 16.14 5.37 -15.89
N GLU A 87 15.87 4.65 -16.97
CA GLU A 87 16.19 5.07 -18.33
C GLU A 87 14.93 5.42 -19.11
N ILE A 88 14.99 6.50 -19.89
CA ILE A 88 13.90 6.90 -20.78
C ILE A 88 14.12 6.22 -22.13
N GLN A 89 13.19 5.37 -22.55
CA GLN A 89 13.29 4.60 -23.79
C GLN A 89 12.08 4.84 -24.70
N HIS A 90 12.28 4.71 -26.01
CA HIS A 90 11.22 4.92 -27.00
C HIS A 90 10.30 3.69 -27.08
N ILE A 91 8.99 3.93 -27.01
CA ILE A 91 7.95 2.88 -26.96
C ILE A 91 7.88 2.11 -28.29
N ALA A 92 8.05 2.81 -29.42
CA ALA A 92 8.01 2.20 -30.74
C ALA A 92 9.43 1.73 -31.17
N GLY A 93 9.80 0.51 -30.81
CA GLY A 93 11.06 -0.10 -31.24
C GLY A 93 11.49 -1.34 -30.44
N SER A 94 10.92 -1.55 -29.26
CA SER A 94 11.25 -2.65 -28.36
C SER A 94 10.25 -3.80 -28.48
N ASN A 95 10.70 -4.96 -29.00
CA ASN A 95 9.97 -6.24 -29.02
C ASN A 95 9.84 -6.91 -27.64
N ILE A 96 10.09 -6.17 -26.57
CA ILE A 96 10.04 -6.70 -25.21
C ILE A 96 8.59 -6.55 -24.75
N PRO A 97 7.90 -7.62 -24.32
CA PRO A 97 6.55 -7.50 -23.82
C PRO A 97 6.59 -6.68 -22.55
N PHE A 98 5.86 -5.58 -22.56
CA PHE A 98 5.72 -4.79 -21.38
C PHE A 98 4.22 -4.94 -20.84
N LEU A 99 3.93 -5.25 -19.54
CA LEU A 99 2.75 -5.01 -18.58
C LEU A 99 2.53 -3.59 -17.92
N GLN A 100 1.61 -2.68 -18.26
CA GLN A 100 1.70 -1.28 -17.77
C GLN A 100 1.39 -1.24 -16.28
N LEU A 101 2.14 -0.49 -15.47
CA LEU A 101 1.74 -0.20 -14.09
C LEU A 101 1.10 1.18 -14.04
N GLY A 102 0.01 1.31 -13.28
CA GLY A 102 -0.49 2.64 -12.94
C GLY A 102 0.42 3.31 -11.92
N ASP A 103 0.71 4.59 -12.09
CA ASP A 103 1.54 5.30 -11.12
C ASP A 103 0.70 5.87 -9.97
N PRO A 104 1.07 5.59 -8.70
CA PRO A 104 0.58 6.35 -7.55
C PRO A 104 0.81 7.85 -7.74
N LEU A 105 -0.05 8.67 -7.15
CA LEU A 105 0.07 10.13 -7.28
C LEU A 105 1.43 10.64 -6.82
N LEU A 106 1.96 10.10 -5.72
CA LEU A 106 3.29 10.44 -5.22
C LEU A 106 4.40 10.12 -6.23
N PHE A 107 4.29 8.96 -6.89
CA PHE A 107 5.27 8.54 -7.88
C PHE A 107 5.29 9.52 -9.05
N LYS A 108 4.11 9.90 -9.57
CA LYS A 108 3.98 10.92 -10.64
C LYS A 108 4.58 12.27 -10.24
N ILE A 109 4.32 12.72 -9.02
CA ILE A 109 4.85 13.98 -8.50
C ILE A 109 6.39 13.91 -8.46
N LEU A 110 6.96 12.85 -7.88
CA LEU A 110 8.41 12.68 -7.78
C LEU A 110 9.07 12.54 -9.16
N GLN A 111 8.48 11.77 -10.06
CA GLN A 111 8.95 11.63 -11.43
C GLN A 111 8.98 13.00 -12.14
N LYS A 112 7.88 13.75 -12.09
CA LYS A 112 7.81 15.08 -12.69
C LYS A 112 8.81 16.06 -12.07
N MET A 113 9.01 16.00 -10.75
CA MET A 113 9.98 16.86 -10.06
C MET A 113 11.43 16.52 -10.40
N LEU A 114 11.74 15.25 -10.65
CA LEU A 114 13.12 14.77 -10.85
C LEU A 114 13.55 14.73 -12.32
N LEU A 115 12.65 14.33 -13.22
CA LEU A 115 12.94 14.12 -14.65
C LEU A 115 12.22 15.11 -15.57
N GLY A 116 11.21 15.84 -15.06
CA GLY A 116 10.36 16.71 -15.89
C GLY A 116 9.27 15.94 -16.62
N ASP A 117 8.74 16.55 -17.69
CA ASP A 117 7.73 15.91 -18.55
C ASP A 117 8.44 14.97 -19.54
N ILE A 118 7.97 13.71 -19.63
CA ILE A 118 8.50 12.73 -20.57
C ILE A 118 7.91 13.01 -21.97
N PRO A 119 8.74 13.10 -23.03
CA PRO A 119 8.25 13.34 -24.38
C PRO A 119 7.28 12.27 -24.87
N GLU A 120 6.34 12.64 -25.74
CA GLU A 120 5.42 11.69 -26.36
C GLU A 120 6.19 10.58 -27.11
N GLY A 121 5.75 9.34 -26.95
CA GLY A 121 6.42 8.18 -27.55
C GLY A 121 7.59 7.61 -26.73
N TYR A 122 7.90 8.19 -25.57
CA TYR A 122 8.87 7.65 -24.62
C TYR A 122 8.19 7.19 -23.33
N ASP A 123 8.77 6.17 -22.69
CA ASP A 123 8.38 5.70 -21.37
C ASP A 123 9.61 5.50 -20.48
N LEU A 124 9.38 5.47 -19.17
CA LEU A 124 10.42 5.30 -18.16
C LEU A 124 10.58 3.81 -17.82
N VAL A 125 11.68 3.22 -18.25
CA VAL A 125 12.07 1.87 -17.82
C VAL A 125 12.55 1.94 -16.39
N LEU A 126 11.72 1.44 -15.48
CA LEU A 126 11.96 1.57 -14.05
C LEU A 126 13.17 0.76 -13.59
N HIS A 127 14.12 1.44 -12.96
CA HIS A 127 15.18 0.76 -12.22
C HIS A 127 14.55 -0.10 -11.09
N PRO A 128 15.13 -1.27 -10.74
CA PRO A 128 14.66 -2.15 -9.67
C PRO A 128 14.34 -1.47 -8.32
N PHE A 129 15.01 -0.36 -8.00
CA PHE A 129 14.72 0.45 -6.80
C PHE A 129 13.41 1.23 -6.92
N ALA A 130 13.15 1.82 -8.09
CA ALA A 130 11.92 2.55 -8.36
C ALA A 130 10.73 1.59 -8.34
N TYR A 131 10.88 0.43 -8.96
CA TYR A 131 9.89 -0.64 -8.92
C TYR A 131 9.62 -1.15 -7.49
N ALA A 132 10.66 -1.40 -6.69
CA ALA A 132 10.49 -1.76 -5.27
C ALA A 132 9.77 -0.66 -4.46
N GLY A 133 10.12 0.60 -4.72
CA GLY A 133 9.45 1.76 -4.11
C GLY A 133 7.97 1.84 -4.48
N TRP A 134 7.64 1.62 -5.76
CA TRP A 134 6.26 1.54 -6.24
C TRP A 134 5.49 0.43 -5.54
N VAL A 135 6.05 -0.79 -5.45
CA VAL A 135 5.43 -1.91 -4.73
C VAL A 135 5.28 -1.57 -3.24
N GLY A 136 6.25 -0.88 -2.64
CA GLY A 136 6.17 -0.38 -1.28
C GLY A 136 5.01 0.58 -1.05
N LEU A 137 4.78 1.54 -1.96
CA LEU A 137 3.61 2.42 -1.92
C LEU A 137 2.31 1.65 -2.09
N PHE A 138 2.28 0.69 -3.01
CA PHE A 138 1.12 -0.16 -3.24
C PHE A 138 0.74 -0.95 -1.97
N VAL A 139 1.70 -1.61 -1.33
CA VAL A 139 1.49 -2.33 -0.06
C VAL A 139 1.06 -1.38 1.06
N THR A 140 1.66 -0.20 1.14
CA THR A 140 1.26 0.84 2.12
C THR A 140 -0.19 1.25 1.90
N ALA A 141 -0.60 1.49 0.66
CA ALA A 141 -1.97 1.86 0.32
C ALA A 141 -2.97 0.75 0.65
N LEU A 142 -2.62 -0.51 0.35
CA LEU A 142 -3.44 -1.66 0.72
C LEU A 142 -3.61 -1.74 2.24
N ASN A 143 -2.53 -1.65 3.01
CA ASN A 143 -2.60 -1.71 4.46
C ASN A 143 -3.38 -0.53 5.07
N LEU A 144 -3.35 0.64 4.44
CA LEU A 144 -4.10 1.81 4.87
C LEU A 144 -5.56 1.85 4.40
N LEU A 145 -6.03 0.83 3.66
CA LEU A 145 -7.45 0.72 3.38
C LEU A 145 -8.24 0.64 4.69
N PRO A 146 -9.35 1.39 4.82
CA PRO A 146 -10.16 1.44 6.04
C PRO A 146 -11.07 0.20 6.16
N VAL A 147 -10.48 -0.98 6.11
CA VAL A 147 -11.18 -2.25 5.94
C VAL A 147 -10.63 -3.33 6.89
N GLY A 148 -11.51 -3.92 7.70
CA GLY A 148 -11.21 -5.13 8.49
C GLY A 148 -10.00 -4.98 9.41
N GLN A 149 -9.12 -5.99 9.37
CA GLN A 149 -7.91 -6.11 10.19
C GLN A 149 -6.68 -5.39 9.62
N LEU A 150 -6.85 -4.67 8.51
CA LEU A 150 -5.78 -3.86 7.94
C LEU A 150 -5.45 -2.69 8.88
N ASP A 151 -4.26 -2.13 8.73
CA ASP A 151 -3.77 -1.01 9.53
C ASP A 151 -4.72 0.19 9.48
N GLY A 152 -5.19 0.56 8.29
CA GLY A 152 -6.19 1.61 8.09
C GLY A 152 -7.53 1.30 8.77
N GLY A 153 -7.89 0.02 8.87
CA GLY A 153 -9.05 -0.45 9.64
C GLY A 153 -8.89 -0.19 11.14
N HIS A 154 -7.71 -0.43 11.70
CA HIS A 154 -7.39 -0.10 13.10
C HIS A 154 -7.40 1.42 13.35
N VAL A 155 -6.83 2.20 12.44
CA VAL A 155 -6.80 3.66 12.50
C VAL A 155 -8.21 4.24 12.47
N VAL A 156 -9.03 3.84 11.50
CA VAL A 156 -10.42 4.29 11.37
C VAL A 156 -11.26 3.85 12.56
N TYR A 157 -11.08 2.63 13.06
CA TYR A 157 -11.76 2.17 14.27
C TYR A 157 -11.39 3.00 15.49
N ALA A 158 -10.11 3.32 15.69
CA ALA A 158 -9.68 4.15 16.81
C ALA A 158 -10.25 5.58 16.73
N VAL A 159 -10.39 6.15 15.52
CA VAL A 159 -10.93 7.51 15.30
C VAL A 159 -12.45 7.56 15.43
N PHE A 160 -13.17 6.63 14.80
CA PHE A 160 -14.62 6.70 14.64
C PHE A 160 -15.40 5.70 15.53
N GLY A 161 -14.71 4.80 16.23
CA GLY A 161 -15.32 3.76 17.06
C GLY A 161 -16.30 2.91 16.26
N ASN A 162 -17.52 2.74 16.78
CA ASN A 162 -18.57 1.95 16.12
C ASN A 162 -19.01 2.47 14.75
N ARG A 163 -18.78 3.75 14.44
CA ARG A 163 -19.09 4.32 13.11
C ARG A 163 -18.14 3.82 12.02
N SER A 164 -17.01 3.21 12.38
CA SER A 164 -16.09 2.57 11.44
C SER A 164 -16.75 1.51 10.55
N LYS A 165 -17.84 0.87 11.00
CA LYS A 165 -18.63 -0.07 10.19
C LYS A 165 -19.21 0.57 8.93
N TRP A 166 -19.63 1.84 9.03
CA TRP A 166 -20.12 2.59 7.87
C TRP A 166 -18.99 2.97 6.93
N VAL A 167 -17.82 3.33 7.47
CA VAL A 167 -16.62 3.62 6.67
C VAL A 167 -16.15 2.37 5.93
N PHE A 168 -16.14 1.21 6.60
CA PHE A 168 -15.86 -0.10 6.01
C PHE A 168 -16.82 -0.38 4.84
N ALA A 169 -18.13 -0.25 5.07
CA ALA A 169 -19.14 -0.52 4.05
C ALA A 169 -18.97 0.41 2.84
N ALA A 170 -18.80 1.71 3.08
CA ALA A 170 -18.57 2.70 2.03
C ALA A 170 -17.29 2.37 1.23
N SER A 171 -16.21 1.99 1.88
CA SER A 171 -14.93 1.71 1.23
C SER A 171 -14.98 0.46 0.36
N ILE A 172 -15.67 -0.59 0.82
CA ILE A 172 -15.93 -1.79 0.02
C ILE A 172 -16.83 -1.47 -1.17
N THR A 173 -17.88 -0.67 -0.98
CA THR A 173 -18.75 -0.25 -2.09
C THR A 173 -17.98 0.57 -3.13
N VAL A 174 -17.16 1.53 -2.70
CA VAL A 174 -16.34 2.36 -3.60
C VAL A 174 -15.33 1.49 -4.35
N LEU A 175 -14.63 0.58 -3.67
CA LEU A 175 -13.69 -0.34 -4.31
C LEU A 175 -14.39 -1.31 -5.28
N ALA A 176 -15.59 -1.78 -4.96
CA ALA A 176 -16.39 -2.63 -5.85
C ALA A 176 -16.83 -1.87 -7.11
N ILE A 177 -17.28 -0.63 -6.97
CA ILE A 177 -17.62 0.23 -8.12
C ILE A 177 -16.37 0.50 -8.96
N LEU A 178 -15.26 0.87 -8.33
CA LEU A 178 -13.97 1.07 -9.01
C LEU A 178 -13.54 -0.20 -9.77
N SER A 179 -13.73 -1.36 -9.15
CA SER A 179 -13.39 -2.64 -9.75
C SER A 179 -14.23 -2.97 -10.98
N ILE A 180 -15.52 -2.65 -10.98
CA ILE A 180 -16.44 -2.98 -12.08
C ILE A 180 -16.32 -1.95 -13.20
N VAL A 181 -16.17 -0.66 -12.86
CA VAL A 181 -16.26 0.45 -13.81
C VAL A 181 -14.90 0.82 -14.39
N TYR A 182 -13.81 0.71 -13.62
CA TYR A 182 -12.51 1.28 -14.00
C TYR A 182 -11.41 0.24 -14.21
N ASN A 183 -11.26 -0.72 -13.29
CA ASN A 183 -10.19 -1.72 -13.39
C ASN A 183 -10.56 -3.04 -12.67
N PRO A 184 -10.76 -4.15 -13.40
CA PRO A 184 -11.16 -5.44 -12.81
C PRO A 184 -10.06 -6.08 -11.97
N GLY A 185 -8.81 -5.59 -12.01
CA GLY A 185 -7.72 -6.03 -11.14
C GLY A 185 -8.01 -5.86 -9.65
N TRP A 186 -8.93 -4.97 -9.27
CA TRP A 186 -9.38 -4.83 -7.88
C TRP A 186 -10.38 -5.90 -7.44
N LEU A 187 -10.98 -6.67 -8.35
CA LEU A 187 -12.07 -7.61 -8.04
C LEU A 187 -11.60 -8.68 -7.07
N LEU A 188 -10.41 -9.24 -7.32
CA LEU A 188 -9.79 -10.23 -6.44
C LEU A 188 -9.62 -9.67 -5.03
N LEU A 189 -9.17 -8.43 -4.90
CA LEU A 189 -9.02 -7.81 -3.59
C LEU A 189 -10.38 -7.58 -2.92
N VAL A 190 -11.39 -7.08 -3.65
CA VAL A 190 -12.74 -6.88 -3.10
C VAL A 190 -13.30 -8.19 -2.54
N VAL A 191 -13.16 -9.30 -3.27
CA VAL A 191 -13.58 -10.63 -2.81
C VAL A 191 -12.80 -11.04 -1.56
N LEU A 192 -11.48 -10.87 -1.55
CA LEU A 192 -10.63 -11.20 -0.40
C LEU A 192 -11.04 -10.38 0.84
N LEU A 193 -11.28 -9.08 0.67
CA LEU A 193 -11.69 -8.18 1.75
C LEU A 193 -13.08 -8.51 2.28
N LEU A 194 -14.01 -8.99 1.45
CA LEU A 194 -15.31 -9.46 1.92
C LEU A 194 -15.19 -10.75 2.75
N ILE A 195 -14.31 -11.66 2.37
CA ILE A 195 -14.10 -12.93 3.10
C ILE A 195 -13.41 -12.68 4.44
N PHE A 196 -12.33 -11.90 4.45
CA PHE A 196 -11.47 -11.73 5.63
C PHE A 196 -11.78 -10.47 6.45
N GLY A 197 -12.38 -9.44 5.85
CA GLY A 197 -12.55 -8.11 6.46
C GLY A 197 -13.71 -7.96 7.44
N MET A 198 -14.59 -8.96 7.57
CA MET A 198 -15.78 -8.86 8.44
C MET A 198 -15.50 -8.99 9.95
N ARG A 199 -14.26 -9.32 10.35
CA ARG A 199 -13.92 -9.54 11.77
C ARG A 199 -13.01 -8.43 12.29
N HIS A 200 -13.59 -7.49 13.04
CA HIS A 200 -12.82 -6.48 13.77
C HIS A 200 -12.74 -6.87 15.26
N PRO A 201 -11.55 -7.18 15.80
CA PRO A 201 -11.40 -7.42 17.23
C PRO A 201 -11.65 -6.11 17.99
N GLN A 202 -12.71 -6.07 18.79
CA GLN A 202 -13.06 -4.89 19.58
C GLN A 202 -12.04 -4.71 20.72
N PRO A 203 -11.40 -3.53 20.87
CA PRO A 203 -10.57 -3.23 22.03
C PRO A 203 -11.43 -3.16 23.30
N LEU A 204 -10.83 -3.49 24.45
CA LEU A 204 -11.53 -3.62 25.73
C LEU A 204 -11.96 -2.28 26.33
N ASP A 205 -11.22 -1.19 26.06
CA ASP A 205 -11.56 0.17 26.48
C ASP A 205 -12.09 1.00 25.29
N MET A 206 -13.36 1.41 25.38
CA MET A 206 -14.05 2.22 24.39
C MET A 206 -14.23 3.69 24.80
N GLU A 207 -13.87 4.09 26.01
CA GLU A 207 -14.18 5.44 26.54
C GLU A 207 -13.06 6.46 26.32
N THR A 208 -11.81 6.01 26.18
CA THR A 208 -10.68 6.92 25.96
C THR A 208 -10.64 7.49 24.54
N GLY A 209 -10.83 8.81 24.41
CA GLY A 209 -10.67 9.54 23.15
C GLY A 209 -9.21 9.69 22.70
N LEU A 210 -9.03 9.95 21.40
CA LEU A 210 -7.73 10.32 20.82
C LEU A 210 -7.41 11.79 21.12
N ASP A 211 -6.15 12.07 21.45
CA ASP A 211 -5.60 13.41 21.60
C ASP A 211 -5.41 14.10 20.24
N THR A 212 -5.22 15.42 20.28
CA THR A 212 -5.06 16.25 19.07
C THR A 212 -3.90 15.77 18.20
N THR A 213 -2.80 15.34 18.80
CA THR A 213 -1.63 14.80 18.09
C THR A 213 -1.98 13.58 17.24
N ARG A 214 -2.74 12.62 17.79
CA ARG A 214 -3.17 11.43 17.04
C ARG A 214 -4.19 11.77 15.96
N LYS A 215 -5.04 12.78 16.17
CA LYS A 215 -5.94 13.27 15.10
C LYS A 215 -5.15 13.86 13.93
N LEU A 216 -4.08 14.61 14.19
CA LEU A 216 -3.17 15.11 13.15
C LEU A 216 -2.44 13.96 12.44
N LEU A 217 -1.98 12.95 13.18
CA LEU A 217 -1.39 11.75 12.60
C LEU A 217 -2.40 10.97 11.73
N ALA A 218 -3.67 10.92 12.12
CA ALA A 218 -4.71 10.28 11.33
C ALA A 218 -4.89 10.98 9.97
N LEU A 219 -4.85 12.32 9.98
CA LEU A 219 -4.88 13.12 8.76
C LEU A 219 -3.64 12.88 7.89
N LEU A 220 -2.45 12.84 8.50
CA LEU A 220 -1.20 12.54 7.78
C LEU A 220 -1.27 11.17 7.09
N VAL A 221 -1.76 10.15 7.81
CA VAL A 221 -1.92 8.79 7.27
C VAL A 221 -2.96 8.75 6.15
N LEU A 222 -4.05 9.50 6.26
CA LEU A 222 -5.02 9.64 5.17
C LEU A 222 -4.37 10.28 3.93
N VAL A 223 -3.55 11.31 4.09
CA VAL A 223 -2.80 11.92 2.98
C VAL A 223 -1.84 10.92 2.36
N ILE A 224 -1.09 10.15 3.17
CA ILE A 224 -0.19 9.10 2.70
C ILE A 224 -0.96 8.03 1.92
N PHE A 225 -2.13 7.62 2.40
CA PHE A 225 -3.01 6.70 1.69
C PHE A 225 -3.37 7.25 0.31
N LEU A 226 -3.88 8.47 0.23
CA LEU A 226 -4.28 9.09 -1.05
C LEU A 226 -3.10 9.26 -2.02
N LEU A 227 -1.91 9.58 -1.49
CA LEU A 227 -0.68 9.72 -2.27
C LEU A 227 -0.16 8.38 -2.80
N SER A 228 -0.37 7.31 -2.05
CA SER A 228 0.14 5.97 -2.36
C SER A 228 -0.87 5.10 -3.12
N PHE A 229 -2.17 5.45 -3.06
CA PHE A 229 -3.22 4.68 -3.70
C PHE A 229 -3.16 4.83 -5.23
N THR A 230 -3.20 3.69 -5.92
CA THR A 230 -3.17 3.62 -7.38
C THR A 230 -4.51 3.12 -7.90
N PRO A 231 -5.40 3.97 -8.46
CA PRO A 231 -6.74 3.54 -8.87
C PRO A 231 -6.77 2.41 -9.91
N ALA A 232 -5.77 2.32 -10.77
CA ALA A 232 -5.58 1.21 -11.71
C ALA A 232 -4.14 0.69 -11.62
N PRO A 233 -3.83 -0.22 -10.69
CA PRO A 233 -2.47 -0.75 -10.55
C PRO A 233 -2.05 -1.56 -11.79
N PHE A 234 -3.02 -2.20 -12.46
CA PHE A 234 -2.80 -3.02 -13.67
C PHE A 234 -3.75 -2.58 -14.80
N PRO A 235 -3.48 -1.45 -15.48
CA PRO A 235 -4.34 -0.89 -16.54
C PRO A 235 -4.67 -1.87 -17.69
N ASP A 236 -3.80 -2.84 -17.96
CA ASP A 236 -3.97 -3.80 -19.08
C ASP A 236 -5.00 -4.90 -18.82
N THR A 237 -5.43 -5.08 -17.57
CA THR A 237 -6.45 -6.11 -17.23
C THR A 237 -7.87 -5.71 -17.62
N ASN A 238 -8.07 -4.53 -18.23
CA ASN A 238 -9.36 -4.08 -18.71
C ASN A 238 -9.87 -4.97 -19.84
N ILE A 239 -10.73 -5.94 -19.49
CA ILE A 239 -11.39 -6.90 -20.40
C ILE A 239 -12.18 -6.19 -21.52
N PHE A 240 -12.54 -4.92 -21.34
CA PHE A 240 -13.26 -4.10 -22.32
C PHE A 240 -12.36 -3.28 -23.28
N LYS A 241 -11.03 -3.38 -23.18
CA LYS A 241 -10.14 -2.73 -24.14
C LYS A 241 -9.98 -3.64 -25.37
N ASN A 242 -10.84 -3.40 -26.35
CA ASN A 242 -10.71 -3.89 -27.71
C ASN A 242 -9.28 -3.60 -28.23
N THR A 243 -8.72 -4.58 -28.93
CA THR A 243 -7.52 -4.54 -29.78
C THR A 243 -7.04 -3.14 -30.16
N ASN A 244 -5.83 -2.77 -29.73
CA ASN A 244 -4.87 -1.81 -30.35
C ASN A 244 -4.10 -0.95 -29.33
N ASN A 245 -3.45 -1.55 -28.32
CA ASN A 245 -2.22 -0.96 -27.79
C ASN A 245 -1.49 -1.98 -26.90
N THR A 246 -0.40 -2.50 -27.45
CA THR A 246 0.63 -3.28 -26.77
C THR A 246 1.50 -2.32 -25.96
N GLY A 247 1.38 -2.31 -24.63
CA GLY A 247 2.24 -1.45 -23.81
C GLY A 247 2.21 -1.86 -22.36
N GLY A 248 3.38 -1.87 -21.73
CA GLY A 248 3.50 -2.13 -20.31
C GLY A 248 4.89 -2.21 -19.62
N ILE A 249 5.24 -3.18 -18.73
CA ILE A 249 6.44 -3.65 -17.99
C ILE A 249 6.89 -5.13 -18.29
N PRO A 250 8.15 -5.42 -18.64
CA PRO A 250 8.73 -6.78 -18.63
C PRO A 250 9.26 -7.14 -17.23
N ILE A 251 9.23 -8.43 -16.85
CA ILE A 251 9.88 -8.98 -15.64
C ILE A 251 11.35 -9.27 -15.92
#